data_AF-A0A1M5KTQ9-F1
#
_entry.id   AF-A0A1M5KTQ9-F1
#
_cell.length_a   1.000
_cell.length_b   1.000
_cell.length_c   1.000
_cell.angle_alpha   90.00
_cell.angle_beta   90.00
_cell.angle_gamma   90.00
#
_symmetry.space_group_name_H-M   'P 1'
#
loop_
_entity.id
_entity.type
_entity.pdbx_description
1 polymer ?
#
loop_
_entity_poly.entity_id
_entity_poly.type
_entity_poly.pdbx_seq_one_letter_code
_entity_poly.pdbx_strand_id
1 'polypeptide(L)'
;MIVFGHNSFLLNACKPSQLGLPPELDKQFTIERRQRYFHLFWIPFFGIGKIWALRKPGDSNLYKPTTELENVLNALPFQEKTPWYTFALFFIILAGGIIFSISEKVNSYQRGKSQERYMADKNEGLAKAIASPRPFQYYDMLDKASNSPFYLKVVSSDQNSILFLFRNDQNFKYDNFDLRLLEMFSSDTLHRSDTVRVKKADLLKTLYTDNEYNADGFEIIPGKGKAVLSEMHEFPNPVLKTVSSAYQEGKFLAVVQNIGEAGVYEGIDVQSTNVAFLDDIAFPKEVKAREYIVLTGTYTGEEPTLSANVNFKTAKADSVKFDFHIYGSSVSLNPSRQ
;
A
#
# COMPACT_ATOMS: atom_id res chain seq x y z
N MET A 1 28.50 -30.43 -7.12
CA MET A 1 28.03 -30.90 -5.80
C MET A 1 26.80 -31.75 -6.05
N ILE A 2 26.87 -33.06 -5.80
CA ILE A 2 25.73 -33.96 -6.04
C ILE A 2 24.79 -33.84 -4.84
N VAL A 3 23.56 -33.40 -5.09
CA VAL A 3 22.56 -33.04 -4.06
C VAL A 3 21.60 -34.19 -3.78
N PHE A 4 21.64 -35.28 -4.56
CA PHE A 4 20.79 -36.46 -4.40
C PHE A 4 21.58 -37.76 -4.57
N GLY A 5 21.16 -38.84 -3.93
CA GLY A 5 21.85 -40.13 -4.01
C GLY A 5 21.21 -41.20 -3.15
N HIS A 6 21.92 -42.32 -2.97
CA HIS A 6 21.52 -43.34 -2.01
C HIS A 6 22.61 -43.55 -0.97
N ASN A 7 22.22 -43.79 0.28
CA ASN A 7 23.13 -44.16 1.35
C ASN A 7 22.48 -45.27 2.20
N SER A 8 23.17 -45.71 3.24
CA SER A 8 22.63 -46.67 4.19
C SER A 8 23.02 -46.33 5.61
N PHE A 9 22.12 -46.56 6.57
CA PHE A 9 22.42 -46.48 8.00
C PHE A 9 22.28 -47.86 8.64
N LEU A 10 22.99 -48.05 9.76
CA LEU A 10 23.00 -49.30 10.50
C LEU A 10 21.65 -49.52 11.20
N LEU A 11 21.05 -50.70 11.00
CA LEU A 11 19.90 -51.15 11.78
C LEU A 11 20.36 -52.02 12.95
N ASN A 12 21.26 -52.97 12.65
CA ASN A 12 21.74 -53.94 13.62
C ASN A 12 23.12 -54.46 13.22
N ALA A 13 23.94 -54.83 14.19
CA ALA A 13 25.26 -55.42 14.00
C ALA A 13 25.41 -56.64 14.90
N CYS A 14 25.94 -57.72 14.34
CA CYS A 14 26.13 -58.98 15.06
C CYS A 14 27.42 -59.69 14.62
N LYS A 15 27.95 -60.52 15.51
CA LYS A 15 29.08 -61.40 15.20
C LYS A 15 28.58 -62.64 14.43
N PRO A 16 29.39 -63.20 13.52
CA PRO A 16 29.08 -64.47 12.85
C PRO A 16 28.60 -65.57 13.80
N SER A 17 29.24 -65.76 14.96
CA SER A 17 28.86 -66.76 15.96
C SER A 17 27.44 -66.59 16.52
N GLN A 18 26.96 -65.34 16.63
CA GLN A 18 25.60 -65.04 17.08
C GLN A 18 24.53 -65.45 16.07
N LEU A 19 24.93 -65.69 14.81
CA LEU A 19 24.09 -66.18 13.73
C LEU A 19 24.27 -67.69 13.47
N GLY A 20 25.05 -68.39 14.32
CA GLY A 20 25.35 -69.81 14.15
C GLY A 20 26.43 -70.11 13.11
N LEU A 21 27.22 -69.11 12.68
CA LEU A 21 28.37 -69.29 11.80
C LEU A 21 29.64 -69.66 12.62
N PRO A 22 30.67 -70.25 11.98
CA PRO A 22 31.90 -70.64 12.66
C PRO A 22 32.53 -69.50 13.49
N PRO A 23 32.84 -69.71 14.78
CA PRO A 23 33.37 -68.67 15.68
C PRO A 23 34.71 -68.06 15.23
N GLU A 24 35.46 -68.74 14.38
CA GLU A 24 36.72 -68.25 13.80
C GLU A 24 36.49 -67.00 12.92
N LEU A 25 35.28 -66.85 12.36
CA LEU A 25 34.89 -65.70 11.54
C LEU A 25 34.66 -64.43 12.35
N ASP A 26 34.43 -64.54 13.67
CA ASP A 26 34.26 -63.37 14.55
C ASP A 26 35.52 -62.48 14.57
N LYS A 27 36.69 -63.07 14.31
CA LYS A 27 37.97 -62.34 14.21
C LYS A 27 38.15 -61.66 12.84
N GLN A 28 37.31 -61.99 11.85
CA GLN A 28 37.48 -61.56 10.47
C GLN A 28 36.53 -60.44 10.08
N PHE A 29 35.28 -60.46 10.55
CA PHE A 29 34.30 -59.42 10.25
C PHE A 29 33.09 -59.40 11.21
N THR A 30 32.42 -58.25 11.28
CA THR A 30 31.08 -58.07 11.85
C THR A 30 30.04 -58.03 10.72
N ILE A 31 28.88 -58.63 10.96
CA ILE A 31 27.75 -58.65 10.02
C ILE A 31 26.81 -57.50 10.39
N GLU A 32 26.59 -56.58 9.46
CA GLU A 32 25.71 -55.43 9.61
C GLU A 32 24.47 -55.57 8.74
N ARG A 33 23.28 -55.44 9.36
CA ARG A 33 22.03 -55.20 8.65
C ARG A 33 21.84 -53.69 8.52
N ARG A 34 21.67 -53.20 7.29
CA ARG A 34 21.57 -51.76 7.01
C ARG A 34 20.32 -51.44 6.19
N GLN A 35 19.69 -50.32 6.47
CA GLN A 35 18.59 -49.77 5.64
C GLN A 35 19.21 -48.87 4.57
N ARG A 36 19.05 -49.23 3.30
CA ARG A 36 19.32 -48.34 2.17
C ARG A 36 18.19 -47.34 2.01
N TYR A 37 18.53 -46.10 1.74
CA TYR A 37 17.57 -45.03 1.54
C TYR A 37 18.01 -44.10 0.42
N PHE A 38 17.04 -43.52 -0.26
CA PHE A 38 17.25 -42.40 -1.16
C PHE A 38 17.31 -41.12 -0.34
N HIS A 39 18.20 -40.19 -0.68
CA HIS A 39 18.32 -38.91 -0.01
C HIS A 39 18.36 -37.74 -0.98
N LEU A 40 17.89 -36.60 -0.49
CA LEU A 40 18.06 -35.29 -1.10
C LEU A 40 18.67 -34.37 -0.04
N PHE A 41 19.71 -33.61 -0.37
CA PHE A 41 20.51 -32.81 0.59
C PHE A 41 20.93 -33.61 1.84
N TRP A 42 21.38 -34.87 1.66
CA TRP A 42 21.74 -35.79 2.75
C TRP A 42 20.59 -36.17 3.72
N ILE A 43 19.36 -35.70 3.50
CA ILE A 43 18.18 -36.05 4.29
C ILE A 43 17.49 -37.27 3.66
N PRO A 44 17.25 -38.36 4.41
CA PRO A 44 16.51 -39.51 3.92
C PRO A 44 15.09 -39.14 3.46
N PHE A 45 14.70 -39.58 2.26
CA PHE A 45 13.39 -39.32 1.68
C PHE A 45 12.49 -40.55 1.68
N PHE A 46 12.99 -41.71 1.25
CA PHE A 46 12.30 -42.99 1.37
C PHE A 46 13.27 -44.17 1.37
N GLY A 47 12.84 -45.29 1.96
CA GLY A 47 13.60 -46.52 2.02
C GLY A 47 13.62 -47.22 0.68
N ILE A 48 14.82 -47.62 0.22
CA ILE A 48 14.98 -48.38 -1.04
C ILE A 48 14.98 -49.89 -0.76
N GLY A 49 15.53 -50.31 0.38
CA GLY A 49 15.60 -51.72 0.75
C GLY A 49 16.56 -51.96 1.90
N LYS A 50 16.74 -53.22 2.30
CA LYS A 50 17.71 -53.61 3.34
C LYS A 50 18.83 -54.40 2.71
N ILE A 51 20.05 -54.21 3.21
CA ILE A 51 21.23 -54.93 2.75
C ILE A 51 21.99 -55.53 3.92
N TRP A 52 22.70 -56.61 3.64
CA TRP A 52 23.74 -57.13 4.50
C TRP A 52 25.09 -56.55 4.05
N ALA A 53 25.91 -56.14 5.01
CA ALA A 53 27.26 -55.69 4.77
C ALA A 53 28.21 -56.32 5.80
N LEU A 54 29.45 -56.55 5.39
CA LEU A 54 30.52 -57.03 6.26
C LEU A 54 31.46 -55.87 6.58
N ARG A 55 31.82 -55.73 7.85
CA ARG A 55 32.84 -54.77 8.31
C ARG A 55 34.01 -55.52 8.89
N LYS A 56 35.21 -55.31 8.35
CA LYS A 56 36.44 -55.91 8.86
C LYS A 56 36.95 -55.14 10.09
N PRO A 57 37.59 -55.80 11.07
CA PRO A 57 38.24 -55.12 12.19
C PRO A 57 39.29 -54.12 11.70
N GLY A 58 39.23 -52.88 12.20
CA GLY A 58 40.16 -51.81 11.81
C GLY A 58 39.88 -51.15 10.46
N ASP A 59 38.80 -51.51 9.76
CA ASP A 59 38.44 -50.96 8.45
C ASP A 59 37.11 -50.16 8.51
N SER A 60 37.09 -49.01 7.83
CA SER A 60 35.88 -48.17 7.69
C SER A 60 35.01 -48.59 6.51
N ASN A 61 35.53 -49.41 5.60
CA ASN A 61 34.83 -49.86 4.41
C ASN A 61 33.77 -50.93 4.69
N LEU A 62 32.70 -50.90 3.88
CA LEU A 62 31.62 -51.88 3.89
C LEU A 62 31.79 -52.83 2.70
N TYR A 63 31.87 -54.12 2.97
CA TYR A 63 32.01 -55.16 1.94
C TYR A 63 30.68 -55.87 1.71
N LYS A 64 30.39 -56.21 0.46
CA LYS A 64 29.23 -57.05 0.13
C LYS A 64 29.53 -58.50 0.52
N PRO A 65 28.61 -59.23 1.19
CA PRO A 65 28.75 -60.67 1.39
C PRO A 65 28.86 -61.42 0.06
N THR A 66 29.49 -62.60 0.09
CA THR A 66 29.42 -63.55 -1.03
C THR A 66 27.97 -64.01 -1.23
N THR A 67 27.60 -64.42 -2.44
CA THR A 67 26.22 -64.86 -2.75
C THR A 67 25.76 -65.99 -1.83
N GLU A 68 26.64 -66.93 -1.49
CA GLU A 68 26.36 -68.04 -0.56
C GLU A 68 26.02 -67.54 0.84
N LEU A 69 26.84 -66.63 1.39
CA LEU A 69 26.61 -66.04 2.70
C LEU A 69 25.37 -65.14 2.71
N GLU A 70 25.13 -64.37 1.65
CA GLU A 70 23.93 -63.55 1.49
C GLU A 70 22.65 -64.41 1.52
N ASN A 71 22.66 -65.58 0.87
CA ASN A 71 21.54 -66.53 0.90
C ASN A 71 21.28 -67.06 2.32
N VAL A 72 22.33 -67.43 3.06
CA VAL A 72 22.22 -67.87 4.46
C VAL A 72 21.65 -66.76 5.34
N LEU A 73 22.16 -65.53 5.21
CA LEU A 73 21.71 -64.38 5.99
C LEU A 73 20.26 -63.98 5.67
N ASN A 74 19.82 -64.13 4.42
CA ASN A 74 18.45 -63.85 4.02
C ASN A 74 17.45 -64.94 4.48
N ALA A 75 17.91 -66.16 4.74
CA ALA A 75 17.10 -67.24 5.28
C ALA A 75 16.83 -67.10 6.80
N LEU A 76 17.58 -66.23 7.50
CA LEU A 76 17.38 -65.97 8.91
C LEU A 76 16.08 -65.17 9.16
N PRO A 77 15.30 -65.47 10.22
CA PRO A 77 14.01 -64.84 10.48
C PRO A 77 14.13 -63.42 11.09
N PHE A 78 15.01 -62.57 10.55
CA PHE A 78 15.16 -61.19 10.99
C PHE A 78 14.08 -60.29 10.39
N GLN A 79 13.09 -59.91 11.20
CA GLN A 79 12.05 -58.94 10.85
C GLN A 79 12.34 -57.56 11.43
N GLU A 80 13.45 -56.94 11.03
CA GLU A 80 13.72 -55.55 11.41
C GLU A 80 12.74 -54.62 10.69
N LYS A 81 12.01 -53.77 11.42
CA LYS A 81 11.11 -52.78 10.82
C LYS A 81 11.92 -51.63 10.21
N THR A 82 11.47 -51.09 9.08
CA THR A 82 12.10 -49.89 8.51
C THR A 82 11.86 -48.70 9.45
N PRO A 83 12.91 -48.02 9.92
CA PRO A 83 12.72 -46.90 10.84
C PRO A 83 12.00 -45.73 10.18
N TRP A 84 11.11 -45.07 10.92
CA TRP A 84 10.27 -43.98 10.42
C TRP A 84 11.09 -42.79 9.89
N TYR A 85 12.28 -42.54 10.45
CA TYR A 85 13.17 -41.45 10.02
C TYR A 85 13.76 -41.67 8.61
N THR A 86 13.55 -42.84 8.00
CA THR A 86 13.83 -43.06 6.57
C THR A 86 12.98 -42.15 5.68
N PHE A 87 11.86 -41.64 6.20
CA PHE A 87 10.94 -40.71 5.56
C PHE A 87 11.05 -39.27 6.10
N ALA A 88 12.18 -38.92 6.73
CA ALA A 88 12.36 -37.62 7.40
C ALA A 88 12.05 -36.44 6.48
N LEU A 89 12.57 -36.44 5.24
CA LEU A 89 12.31 -35.35 4.29
C LEU A 89 10.82 -35.27 3.91
N PHE A 90 10.14 -36.40 3.76
CA PHE A 90 8.70 -36.40 3.48
C PHE A 90 7.91 -35.76 4.63
N PHE A 91 8.23 -36.10 5.88
CA PHE A 91 7.60 -35.47 7.04
C PHE A 91 7.92 -33.97 7.16
N ILE A 92 9.15 -33.55 6.82
CA ILE A 92 9.52 -32.13 6.81
C ILE A 92 8.70 -31.37 5.77
N ILE A 93 8.56 -31.90 4.55
CA ILE A 93 7.74 -31.28 3.49
C ILE A 93 6.28 -31.19 3.95
N LEU A 94 5.74 -32.27 4.53
CA LEU A 94 4.36 -32.30 5.04
C LEU A 94 4.15 -31.25 6.15
N ALA A 95 5.05 -31.19 7.14
CA ALA A 95 5.00 -30.20 8.22
C ALA A 95 5.11 -28.78 7.68
N GLY A 96 6.02 -28.54 6.72
CA GLY A 96 6.17 -27.26 6.04
C GLY A 96 4.89 -26.83 5.32
N GLY A 97 4.23 -27.75 4.61
CA GLY A 97 2.95 -27.48 3.95
C GLY A 97 1.83 -27.14 4.93
N ILE A 98 1.75 -27.84 6.07
CA ILE A 98 0.77 -27.56 7.13
C ILE A 98 1.02 -26.17 7.73
N ILE A 99 2.27 -25.86 8.11
CA ILE A 99 2.65 -24.57 8.69
C ILE A 99 2.36 -23.44 7.70
N PHE A 100 2.70 -23.62 6.43
CA PHE A 100 2.42 -22.65 5.37
C PHE A 100 0.90 -22.41 5.22
N SER A 101 0.09 -23.46 5.18
CA SER A 101 -1.36 -23.33 5.07
C SER A 101 -1.99 -22.61 6.27
N ILE A 102 -1.50 -22.88 7.48
CA ILE A 102 -1.94 -22.18 8.70
C ILE A 102 -1.53 -20.70 8.63
N SER A 103 -0.28 -20.41 8.23
CA SER A 103 0.24 -19.05 8.09
C SER A 103 -0.60 -18.22 7.11
N GLU A 104 -0.92 -18.76 5.93
CA GLU A 104 -1.77 -18.09 4.95
C GLU A 104 -3.18 -17.80 5.49
N LYS A 105 -3.77 -18.72 6.24
CA LYS A 105 -5.08 -18.51 6.89
C LYS A 105 -5.03 -17.44 7.98
N VAL A 106 -3.98 -17.43 8.79
CA VAL A 106 -3.79 -16.41 9.83
C VAL A 106 -3.56 -15.04 9.20
N ASN A 107 -2.72 -14.95 8.18
CA ASN A 107 -2.43 -13.71 7.47
C ASN A 107 -3.67 -13.14 6.77
N SER A 108 -4.44 -13.98 6.09
CA SER A 108 -5.70 -13.55 5.45
C SER A 108 -6.73 -13.07 6.48
N TYR A 109 -6.89 -13.78 7.61
CA TYR A 109 -7.77 -13.36 8.69
C TYR A 109 -7.32 -12.03 9.32
N GLN A 110 -6.03 -11.86 9.59
CA GLN A 110 -5.48 -10.62 10.14
C GLN A 110 -5.64 -9.44 9.17
N ARG A 111 -5.42 -9.66 7.87
CA ARG A 111 -5.66 -8.65 6.83
C ARG A 111 -7.13 -8.25 6.78
N GLY A 112 -8.05 -9.21 6.82
CA GLY A 112 -9.50 -8.94 6.87
C GLY A 112 -9.88 -8.10 8.08
N LYS A 113 -9.41 -8.46 9.27
CA LYS A 113 -9.68 -7.71 10.51
C LYS A 113 -9.05 -6.31 10.52
N SER A 114 -7.87 -6.15 9.91
CA SER A 114 -7.25 -4.83 9.79
C SER A 114 -8.02 -3.94 8.81
N GLN A 115 -8.53 -4.52 7.71
CA GLN A 115 -9.36 -3.82 6.74
C GLN A 115 -10.71 -3.41 7.36
N GLU A 116 -11.35 -4.29 8.14
CA GLU A 116 -12.57 -3.97 8.91
C GLU A 116 -12.38 -2.75 9.80
N ARG A 117 -11.29 -2.72 10.58
CA ARG A 117 -10.97 -1.59 11.46
C ARG A 117 -10.73 -0.32 10.68
N TYR A 118 -9.92 -0.40 9.63
CA TYR A 118 -9.65 0.75 8.76
C TYR A 118 -10.95 1.33 8.17
N MET A 119 -11.86 0.48 7.70
CA MET A 119 -13.14 0.93 7.15
C MET A 119 -14.06 1.50 8.22
N ALA A 120 -14.11 0.90 9.41
CA ALA A 120 -14.88 1.41 10.54
C ALA A 120 -14.39 2.80 10.97
N ASP A 121 -13.07 2.98 11.13
CA ASP A 121 -12.45 4.26 11.50
C ASP A 121 -12.68 5.31 10.40
N LYS A 122 -12.54 4.92 9.13
CA LYS A 122 -12.83 5.77 7.96
C LYS A 122 -14.29 6.22 7.96
N ASN A 123 -15.23 5.30 8.11
CA ASN A 123 -16.66 5.58 8.15
C ASN A 123 -17.05 6.45 9.35
N GLU A 124 -16.43 6.25 10.51
CA GLU A 124 -16.64 7.10 11.68
C GLU A 124 -16.17 8.54 11.40
N GLY A 125 -15.00 8.70 10.78
CA GLY A 125 -14.49 10.00 10.34
C GLY A 125 -15.43 10.70 9.35
N LEU A 126 -15.91 9.96 8.34
CA LEU A 126 -16.87 10.48 7.36
C LEU A 126 -18.22 10.82 8.02
N ALA A 127 -18.74 9.97 8.91
CA ALA A 127 -19.98 10.23 9.62
C ALA A 127 -19.90 11.49 10.50
N LYS A 128 -18.76 11.72 11.17
CA LYS A 128 -18.49 12.96 11.92
C LYS A 128 -18.46 14.18 10.99
N ALA A 129 -17.82 14.08 9.83
CA ALA A 129 -17.80 15.15 8.83
C ALA A 129 -19.20 15.47 8.29
N ILE A 130 -20.02 14.45 8.03
CA ILE A 130 -21.42 14.62 7.59
C ILE A 130 -22.29 15.26 8.68
N ALA A 131 -22.05 14.92 9.95
CA ALA A 131 -22.79 15.50 11.08
C ALA A 131 -22.51 17.00 11.23
N SER A 132 -21.25 17.40 11.05
CA SER A 132 -20.76 18.78 11.24
C SER A 132 -19.99 19.28 10.01
N PRO A 133 -20.68 19.46 8.87
CA PRO A 133 -20.02 19.73 7.60
C PRO A 133 -19.50 21.17 7.54
N ARG A 134 -18.41 21.36 6.80
CA ARG A 134 -17.71 22.64 6.68
C ARG A 134 -17.61 23.07 5.20
N PRO A 135 -17.69 24.37 4.87
CA PRO A 135 -17.68 24.84 3.47
C PRO A 135 -16.44 24.44 2.64
N PHE A 136 -15.34 24.11 3.32
CA PHE A 136 -14.09 23.68 2.71
C PHE A 136 -13.94 22.16 2.58
N GLN A 137 -15.02 21.41 2.83
CA GLN A 137 -15.08 19.97 2.64
C GLN A 137 -15.57 19.61 1.23
N TYR A 138 -14.92 18.60 0.67
CA TYR A 138 -15.21 18.04 -0.63
C TYR A 138 -15.38 16.53 -0.46
N TYR A 139 -16.40 15.97 -1.10
CA TYR A 139 -16.73 14.56 -1.02
C TYR A 139 -16.53 13.93 -2.40
N ASP A 140 -15.69 12.90 -2.46
CA ASP A 140 -15.48 12.06 -3.64
C ASP A 140 -16.49 10.91 -3.64
N MET A 141 -17.31 10.85 -4.67
CA MET A 141 -18.41 9.93 -4.81
C MET A 141 -18.21 9.05 -6.04
N LEU A 142 -18.65 7.80 -5.97
CA LEU A 142 -18.67 6.88 -7.12
C LEU A 142 -20.11 6.53 -7.46
N ASP A 143 -20.50 6.67 -8.73
CA ASP A 143 -21.73 6.05 -9.24
C ASP A 143 -21.52 4.54 -9.33
N LYS A 144 -22.31 3.75 -8.59
CA LYS A 144 -22.17 2.30 -8.51
C LYS A 144 -22.41 1.60 -9.85
N ALA A 145 -23.29 2.13 -10.71
CA ALA A 145 -23.66 1.50 -11.97
C ALA A 145 -22.60 1.72 -13.05
N SER A 146 -22.05 2.93 -13.15
CA SER A 146 -21.06 3.29 -14.18
C SER A 146 -19.61 3.29 -13.68
N ASN A 147 -19.41 3.12 -12.37
CA ASN A 147 -18.13 3.33 -11.69
C ASN A 147 -17.48 4.69 -12.03
N SER A 148 -18.30 5.70 -12.31
CA SER A 148 -17.83 7.02 -12.70
C SER A 148 -17.77 7.93 -11.47
N PRO A 149 -16.62 8.58 -11.19
CA PRO A 149 -16.50 9.47 -10.05
C PRO A 149 -17.30 10.76 -10.26
N PHE A 150 -17.79 11.34 -9.18
CA PHE A 150 -18.33 12.68 -9.18
C PHE A 150 -18.07 13.30 -7.82
N TYR A 151 -18.13 14.62 -7.76
CA TYR A 151 -17.63 15.37 -6.61
C TYR A 151 -18.71 16.30 -6.08
N LEU A 152 -18.73 16.46 -4.76
CA LEU A 152 -19.60 17.38 -4.06
C LEU A 152 -18.77 18.35 -3.22
N LYS A 153 -18.96 19.65 -3.40
CA LYS A 153 -18.39 20.69 -2.51
C LYS A 153 -19.46 21.21 -1.58
N VAL A 154 -19.19 21.25 -0.27
CA VAL A 154 -20.12 21.86 0.70
C VAL A 154 -20.25 23.36 0.45
N VAL A 155 -21.49 23.85 0.35
CA VAL A 155 -21.79 25.29 0.31
C VAL A 155 -22.27 25.76 1.67
N SER A 156 -23.25 25.04 2.22
CA SER A 156 -23.86 25.34 3.52
C SER A 156 -24.52 24.09 4.09
N SER A 157 -24.91 24.14 5.36
CA SER A 157 -25.66 23.07 6.01
C SER A 157 -26.63 23.61 7.03
N ASP A 158 -27.64 22.78 7.33
CA ASP A 158 -28.51 22.95 8.48
C ASP A 158 -28.46 21.68 9.36
N GLN A 159 -29.41 21.55 10.29
CA GLN A 159 -29.46 20.39 11.18
C GLN A 159 -29.63 19.07 10.43
N ASN A 160 -30.38 19.06 9.32
CA ASN A 160 -30.84 17.85 8.66
C ASN A 160 -30.24 17.62 7.27
N SER A 161 -29.74 18.67 6.62
CA SER A 161 -29.30 18.62 5.23
C SER A 161 -28.04 19.44 4.96
N ILE A 162 -27.39 19.11 3.85
CA ILE A 162 -26.20 19.77 3.35
C ILE A 162 -26.51 20.21 1.92
N LEU A 163 -26.20 21.47 1.62
CA LEU A 163 -26.24 22.00 0.26
C LEU A 163 -24.85 21.83 -0.36
N PHE A 164 -24.80 21.17 -1.50
CA PHE A 164 -23.57 20.93 -2.24
C PHE A 164 -23.59 21.63 -3.60
N LEU A 165 -22.42 22.03 -4.09
CA LEU A 165 -22.16 22.12 -5.52
C LEU A 165 -21.84 20.71 -6.03
N PHE A 166 -22.38 20.35 -7.19
CA PHE A 166 -22.18 19.06 -7.82
C PHE A 166 -21.36 19.20 -9.12
N ARG A 167 -20.41 18.28 -9.30
CA ARG A 167 -19.60 18.18 -10.52
C ARG A 167 -19.38 16.72 -10.91
N ASN A 168 -19.65 16.40 -12.16
CA ASN A 168 -19.29 15.11 -12.76
C ASN A 168 -18.49 15.43 -14.03
N ASP A 169 -17.19 15.61 -13.85
CA ASP A 169 -16.28 15.84 -14.97
C ASP A 169 -15.11 14.85 -14.91
N GLN A 170 -14.98 14.09 -15.99
CA GLN A 170 -13.97 13.05 -16.19
C GLN A 170 -12.77 13.55 -17.02
N ASN A 171 -12.86 14.75 -17.60
CA ASN A 171 -11.94 15.20 -18.66
C ASN A 171 -10.75 16.02 -18.17
N PHE A 172 -10.52 16.12 -16.86
CA PHE A 172 -9.42 16.89 -16.31
C PHE A 172 -8.08 16.14 -16.35
N LYS A 173 -7.14 16.66 -17.15
CA LYS A 173 -5.76 16.15 -17.29
C LYS A 173 -4.82 16.80 -16.27
N TYR A 174 -5.02 16.50 -14.99
CA TYR A 174 -4.13 16.95 -13.92
C TYR A 174 -3.53 15.74 -13.20
N ASP A 175 -2.20 15.77 -13.01
CA ASP A 175 -1.48 14.75 -12.24
C ASP A 175 -1.69 14.93 -10.73
N ASN A 176 -2.03 16.15 -10.27
CA ASN A 176 -2.32 16.46 -8.88
C ASN A 176 -3.84 16.47 -8.63
N PHE A 177 -4.32 15.48 -7.88
CA PHE A 177 -5.74 15.30 -7.56
C PHE A 177 -6.34 16.49 -6.78
N ASP A 178 -5.61 17.03 -5.81
CA ASP A 178 -6.11 18.10 -4.94
C ASP A 178 -6.33 19.40 -5.72
N LEU A 179 -5.36 19.77 -6.54
CA LEU A 179 -5.48 20.95 -7.42
C LEU A 179 -6.62 20.76 -8.41
N ARG A 180 -6.76 19.56 -9.00
CA ARG A 180 -7.86 19.22 -9.90
C ARG A 180 -9.22 19.45 -9.24
N LEU A 181 -9.38 18.97 -8.01
CA LEU A 181 -10.63 19.06 -7.28
C LEU A 181 -10.99 20.52 -6.97
N LEU A 182 -10.03 21.32 -6.51
CA LEU A 182 -10.23 22.75 -6.26
C LEU A 182 -10.59 23.52 -7.53
N GLU A 183 -9.88 23.28 -8.63
CA GLU A 183 -10.10 23.95 -9.90
C GLU A 183 -11.49 23.67 -10.52
N MET A 184 -11.97 22.43 -10.36
CA MET A 184 -13.29 22.01 -10.81
C MET A 184 -14.42 22.85 -10.17
N PHE A 185 -14.18 23.34 -8.96
CA PHE A 185 -15.11 24.19 -8.21
C PHE A 185 -14.73 25.67 -8.20
N SER A 186 -13.61 26.08 -8.79
CA SER A 186 -13.22 27.51 -8.90
C SER A 186 -13.56 28.13 -10.26
N SER A 187 -13.71 27.31 -11.30
CA SER A 187 -14.05 27.79 -12.64
C SER A 187 -15.57 27.98 -12.83
N ASP A 188 -16.00 29.25 -12.93
CA ASP A 188 -17.38 29.61 -13.29
C ASP A 188 -17.64 29.48 -14.80
N THR A 189 -16.57 29.39 -15.61
CA THR A 189 -16.60 29.56 -17.07
C THR A 189 -16.83 28.28 -17.87
N LEU A 190 -16.51 27.09 -17.32
CA LEU A 190 -16.54 25.85 -18.11
C LEU A 190 -17.77 24.98 -17.84
N HIS A 191 -18.34 25.03 -16.63
CA HIS A 191 -19.43 24.15 -16.25
C HIS A 191 -20.42 24.87 -15.33
N ARG A 192 -21.71 24.89 -15.64
CA ARG A 192 -22.74 25.41 -14.73
C ARG A 192 -22.78 24.50 -13.49
N SER A 193 -22.47 25.03 -12.30
CA SER A 193 -22.56 24.23 -11.07
C SER A 193 -24.03 23.98 -10.78
N ASP A 194 -24.44 22.72 -10.86
CA ASP A 194 -25.71 22.32 -10.29
C ASP A 194 -25.56 22.28 -8.77
N THR A 195 -26.62 22.63 -8.06
CA THR A 195 -26.66 22.49 -6.61
C THR A 195 -27.54 21.32 -6.25
N VAL A 196 -27.13 20.55 -5.24
CA VAL A 196 -27.92 19.44 -4.70
C VAL A 196 -28.02 19.57 -3.20
N ARG A 197 -29.24 19.46 -2.67
CA ARG A 197 -29.49 19.41 -1.24
C ARG A 197 -29.73 17.96 -0.83
N VAL A 198 -28.86 17.43 0.01
CA VAL A 198 -28.89 16.02 0.45
C VAL A 198 -29.16 15.98 1.96
N LYS A 199 -30.07 15.11 2.40
CA LYS A 199 -30.27 14.88 3.84
C LYS A 199 -29.06 14.15 4.43
N LYS A 200 -28.62 14.53 5.62
CA LYS A 200 -27.50 13.86 6.32
C LYS A 200 -27.75 12.36 6.49
N ALA A 201 -28.98 11.99 6.86
CA ALA A 201 -29.38 10.59 7.01
C ALA A 201 -29.31 9.79 5.70
N ASP A 202 -29.49 10.44 4.55
CA ASP A 202 -29.39 9.79 3.23
C ASP A 202 -27.92 9.69 2.78
N LEU A 203 -27.12 10.72 3.06
CA LEU A 203 -25.68 10.70 2.79
C LEU A 203 -24.97 9.62 3.62
N LEU A 204 -25.38 9.39 4.87
CA LEU A 204 -24.84 8.31 5.70
C LEU A 204 -25.08 6.91 5.10
N LYS A 205 -26.12 6.72 4.28
CA LYS A 205 -26.38 5.46 3.57
C LYS A 205 -25.43 5.22 2.40
N THR A 206 -24.65 6.22 2.00
CA THR A 206 -23.61 6.09 0.95
C THR A 206 -22.28 5.56 1.49
N LEU A 207 -22.13 5.45 2.81
CA LEU A 207 -20.94 4.87 3.45
C LEU A 207 -20.87 3.37 3.18
N TYR A 208 -19.67 2.81 3.17
CA TYR A 208 -19.46 1.37 3.02
C TYR A 208 -19.99 0.64 4.24
N THR A 209 -21.02 -0.19 4.10
CA THR A 209 -21.63 -0.89 5.25
C THR A 209 -20.96 -2.22 5.57
N ASP A 210 -20.17 -2.81 4.66
CA ASP A 210 -19.55 -4.12 4.85
C ASP A 210 -18.18 -4.23 4.16
N ASN A 211 -17.41 -5.25 4.52
CA ASN A 211 -16.06 -5.59 4.04
C ASN A 211 -15.86 -5.70 2.53
N GLU A 212 -16.94 -5.64 1.76
CA GLU A 212 -16.90 -5.65 0.32
C GLU A 212 -17.04 -4.22 -0.20
N TYR A 213 -16.34 -3.91 -1.29
CA TYR A 213 -16.60 -2.75 -2.13
C TYR A 213 -18.05 -2.68 -2.68
N ASN A 214 -18.94 -3.57 -2.23
CA ASN A 214 -20.37 -3.64 -2.49
C ASN A 214 -21.20 -2.83 -1.48
N ALA A 215 -20.83 -1.57 -1.21
CA ALA A 215 -21.80 -0.66 -0.60
C ALA A 215 -23.05 -0.65 -1.49
N ASP A 216 -24.24 -0.84 -0.92
CA ASP A 216 -25.48 -0.78 -1.71
C ASP A 216 -25.64 0.57 -2.43
N GLY A 217 -25.01 1.60 -1.87
CA GLY A 217 -25.06 2.97 -2.33
C GLY A 217 -26.44 3.58 -2.10
N PHE A 218 -26.53 4.88 -2.24
CA PHE A 218 -27.79 5.60 -2.11
C PHE A 218 -27.95 6.63 -3.22
N GLU A 219 -29.15 6.75 -3.75
CA GLU A 219 -29.48 7.76 -4.77
C GLU A 219 -29.56 9.14 -4.10
N ILE A 220 -28.49 9.90 -4.20
CA ILE A 220 -28.43 11.27 -3.66
C ILE A 220 -28.88 12.34 -4.66
N ILE A 221 -28.90 12.01 -5.96
CA ILE A 221 -29.40 12.88 -7.03
C ILE A 221 -30.50 12.11 -7.77
N PRO A 222 -31.76 12.56 -7.73
CA PRO A 222 -32.86 11.88 -8.40
C PRO A 222 -32.58 11.63 -9.89
N GLY A 223 -32.80 10.40 -10.34
CA GLY A 223 -32.53 9.94 -11.71
C GLY A 223 -31.05 9.69 -12.01
N LYS A 224 -30.15 9.81 -11.03
CA LYS A 224 -28.76 9.35 -11.12
C LYS A 224 -28.63 8.02 -10.38
N GLY A 225 -27.64 7.21 -10.74
CA GLY A 225 -27.40 5.92 -10.11
C GLY A 225 -27.17 6.04 -8.60
N LYS A 226 -27.11 4.88 -7.93
CA LYS A 226 -26.75 4.85 -6.51
C LYS A 226 -25.31 5.31 -6.34
N ALA A 227 -25.08 6.20 -5.38
CA ALA A 227 -23.77 6.75 -5.07
C ALA A 227 -23.15 6.09 -3.85
N VAL A 228 -21.82 5.96 -3.87
CA VAL A 228 -21.01 5.51 -2.73
C VAL A 228 -20.01 6.60 -2.40
N LEU A 229 -19.93 6.99 -1.13
CA LEU A 229 -18.95 7.97 -0.66
C LEU A 229 -17.60 7.28 -0.49
N SER A 230 -16.64 7.64 -1.34
CA SER A 230 -15.30 7.09 -1.35
C SER A 230 -14.41 7.80 -0.33
N GLU A 231 -14.27 9.11 -0.44
CA GLU A 231 -13.33 9.90 0.36
C GLU A 231 -13.87 11.31 0.66
N MET A 232 -13.26 11.97 1.64
CA MET A 232 -13.52 13.36 1.98
C MET A 232 -12.19 14.10 2.12
N HIS A 233 -12.13 15.27 1.51
CA HIS A 233 -10.96 16.16 1.51
C HIS A 233 -11.32 17.49 2.16
N GLU A 234 -10.40 18.04 2.96
CA GLU A 234 -10.53 19.39 3.51
C GLU A 234 -9.47 20.31 2.90
N PHE A 235 -9.87 21.46 2.37
CA PHE A 235 -8.95 22.51 1.91
C PHE A 235 -9.22 23.81 2.67
N PRO A 236 -8.88 23.90 3.97
CA PRO A 236 -9.23 25.06 4.80
C PRO A 236 -8.40 26.31 4.49
N ASN A 237 -7.46 26.23 3.55
CA ASN A 237 -6.45 27.22 3.29
C ASN A 237 -6.65 27.86 1.91
N PRO A 238 -6.18 29.10 1.68
CA PRO A 238 -6.02 29.63 0.34
C PRO A 238 -5.16 28.70 -0.51
N VAL A 239 -5.47 28.60 -1.79
CA VAL A 239 -4.65 27.85 -2.75
C VAL A 239 -4.54 28.74 -3.98
N LEU A 240 -3.34 29.21 -4.26
CA LEU A 240 -3.10 30.24 -5.27
C LEU A 240 -2.60 29.59 -6.55
N LYS A 241 -3.39 29.73 -7.62
CA LYS A 241 -3.07 29.21 -8.95
C LYS A 241 -2.73 30.35 -9.89
N THR A 242 -1.61 30.26 -10.58
CA THR A 242 -1.28 31.18 -11.67
C THR A 242 -2.19 30.93 -12.86
N VAL A 243 -2.88 31.98 -13.31
CA VAL A 243 -3.76 31.99 -14.48
C VAL A 243 -3.00 32.42 -15.71
N SER A 244 -2.22 33.49 -15.60
CA SER A 244 -1.38 34.02 -16.67
C SER A 244 -0.24 34.84 -16.08
N SER A 245 0.89 34.89 -16.77
CA SER A 245 2.03 35.70 -16.37
C SER A 245 2.82 36.12 -17.59
N ALA A 246 3.34 37.34 -17.56
CA ALA A 246 4.12 37.94 -18.62
C ALA A 246 5.09 38.97 -18.04
N TYR A 247 6.17 39.23 -18.77
CA TYR A 247 7.10 40.31 -18.45
C TYR A 247 7.63 40.92 -19.74
N GLN A 248 7.88 42.23 -19.71
CA GLN A 248 8.44 42.97 -20.83
C GLN A 248 9.06 44.27 -20.30
N GLU A 249 10.23 44.63 -20.83
CA GLU A 249 10.87 45.95 -20.63
C GLU A 249 10.96 46.37 -19.15
N GLY A 250 11.41 45.45 -18.29
CA GLY A 250 11.56 45.73 -16.86
C GLY A 250 10.24 45.80 -16.08
N LYS A 251 9.12 45.39 -16.69
CA LYS A 251 7.80 45.27 -16.04
C LYS A 251 7.35 43.81 -16.01
N PHE A 252 6.68 43.43 -14.93
CA PHE A 252 6.11 42.11 -14.75
C PHE A 252 4.63 42.22 -14.40
N LEU A 253 3.84 41.28 -14.92
CA LEU A 253 2.44 41.10 -14.61
C LEU A 253 2.14 39.60 -14.41
N ALA A 254 1.46 39.27 -13.34
CA ALA A 254 0.85 37.97 -13.16
C ALA A 254 -0.58 38.08 -12.64
N VAL A 255 -1.43 37.19 -13.10
CA VAL A 255 -2.78 37.01 -12.62
C VAL A 255 -2.81 35.68 -11.89
N VAL A 256 -3.13 35.73 -10.61
CA VAL A 256 -3.24 34.58 -9.73
C VAL A 256 -4.68 34.47 -9.27
N GLN A 257 -5.24 33.27 -9.22
CA GLN A 257 -6.57 33.02 -8.68
C GLN A 257 -6.47 32.25 -7.38
N ASN A 258 -7.20 32.68 -6.35
CA ASN A 258 -7.41 31.83 -5.18
C ASN A 258 -8.46 30.76 -5.48
N ILE A 259 -8.02 29.54 -5.74
CA ILE A 259 -8.88 28.38 -5.98
C ILE A 259 -9.25 27.63 -4.68
N GLY A 260 -8.68 28.04 -3.54
CA GLY A 260 -8.97 27.50 -2.21
C GLY A 260 -9.97 28.37 -1.42
N GLU A 261 -9.82 28.36 -0.10
CA GLU A 261 -10.65 29.15 0.81
C GLU A 261 -10.11 30.56 1.03
N ALA A 262 -10.92 31.43 1.64
CA ALA A 262 -10.50 32.78 1.97
C ALA A 262 -9.39 32.79 3.03
N GLY A 263 -8.50 33.78 2.96
CA GLY A 263 -7.43 33.97 3.93
C GLY A 263 -7.05 35.44 4.08
N VAL A 264 -6.40 35.75 5.20
CA VAL A 264 -5.89 37.09 5.50
C VAL A 264 -4.39 37.08 5.27
N TYR A 265 -3.90 37.90 4.34
CA TYR A 265 -2.48 38.05 4.08
C TYR A 265 -1.79 38.67 5.29
N GLU A 266 -0.77 37.98 5.83
CA GLU A 266 -0.02 38.43 7.00
C GLU A 266 1.32 39.07 6.64
N GLY A 267 1.86 38.74 5.47
CA GLY A 267 3.12 39.30 5.00
C GLY A 267 3.89 38.37 4.07
N ILE A 268 4.98 38.92 3.53
CA ILE A 268 5.93 38.24 2.66
C ILE A 268 7.32 38.35 3.27
N ASP A 269 8.02 37.22 3.36
CA ASP A 269 9.39 37.12 3.82
C ASP A 269 10.27 36.80 2.61
N VAL A 270 10.95 37.83 2.10
CA VAL A 270 11.70 37.77 0.83
C VAL A 270 13.10 37.25 1.10
N GLN A 271 13.45 36.14 0.44
CA GLN A 271 14.79 35.54 0.52
C GLN A 271 15.72 36.15 -0.55
N SER A 272 15.20 36.32 -1.76
CA SER A 272 15.90 36.94 -2.89
C SER A 272 14.91 37.56 -3.85
N THR A 273 15.18 38.77 -4.35
CA THR A 273 14.33 39.42 -5.36
C THR A 273 15.13 40.38 -6.23
N ASN A 274 14.78 40.46 -7.51
CA ASN A 274 15.03 41.64 -8.34
C ASN A 274 13.73 42.34 -8.74
N VAL A 275 12.59 41.92 -8.20
CA VAL A 275 11.24 42.43 -8.42
C VAL A 275 10.86 43.43 -7.33
N ALA A 276 10.25 44.54 -7.74
CA ALA A 276 9.60 45.52 -6.86
C ALA A 276 8.12 45.65 -7.24
N PHE A 277 7.21 45.35 -6.31
CA PHE A 277 5.76 45.46 -6.53
C PHE A 277 5.33 46.93 -6.55
N LEU A 278 4.37 47.29 -7.42
CA LEU A 278 3.96 48.71 -7.61
C LEU A 278 3.31 49.34 -6.36
N ASP A 279 2.62 48.55 -5.54
CA ASP A 279 1.87 49.04 -4.37
C ASP A 279 2.55 48.69 -3.03
N ASP A 280 3.83 48.30 -3.02
CA ASP A 280 4.57 47.75 -1.88
C ASP A 280 3.93 46.51 -1.22
N ILE A 281 2.80 46.05 -1.75
CA ILE A 281 1.99 44.96 -1.23
C ILE A 281 1.80 43.95 -2.35
N ALA A 282 2.27 42.72 -2.12
CA ALA A 282 2.10 41.63 -3.07
C ALA A 282 0.64 41.12 -3.11
N PHE A 283 -0.08 41.09 -1.99
CA PHE A 283 -1.42 40.51 -1.91
C PHE A 283 -2.39 41.44 -1.15
N PRO A 284 -3.68 41.50 -1.55
CA PRO A 284 -4.66 42.24 -0.77
C PRO A 284 -4.75 41.66 0.66
N LYS A 285 -5.08 42.50 1.63
CA LYS A 285 -5.16 42.11 3.05
C LYS A 285 -6.09 40.91 3.26
N GLU A 286 -7.21 40.87 2.55
CA GLU A 286 -8.10 39.72 2.49
C GLU A 286 -8.08 39.17 1.08
N VAL A 287 -7.82 37.87 0.95
CA VAL A 287 -7.93 37.13 -0.31
C VAL A 287 -9.16 36.26 -0.21
N LYS A 288 -10.18 36.55 -1.00
CA LYS A 288 -11.45 35.82 -1.02
C LYS A 288 -11.32 34.54 -1.84
N ALA A 289 -12.20 33.57 -1.58
CA ALA A 289 -12.32 32.40 -2.44
C ALA A 289 -12.72 32.82 -3.86
N ARG A 290 -12.07 32.24 -4.87
CA ARG A 290 -12.22 32.52 -6.31
C ARG A 290 -11.78 33.91 -6.78
N GLU A 291 -11.19 34.72 -5.91
CA GLU A 291 -10.69 36.04 -6.27
C GLU A 291 -9.51 35.96 -7.23
N TYR A 292 -9.51 36.83 -8.25
CA TYR A 292 -8.37 37.06 -9.11
C TYR A 292 -7.55 38.22 -8.55
N ILE A 293 -6.26 37.99 -8.40
CA ILE A 293 -5.27 38.91 -7.85
C ILE A 293 -4.32 39.26 -8.98
N VAL A 294 -4.17 40.55 -9.24
CA VAL A 294 -3.25 41.06 -10.25
C VAL A 294 -1.98 41.51 -9.55
N LEU A 295 -0.90 40.79 -9.77
CA LEU A 295 0.44 41.10 -9.28
C LEU A 295 1.17 41.90 -10.35
N THR A 296 1.52 43.14 -10.05
CA THR A 296 2.28 44.01 -10.97
C THR A 296 3.49 44.60 -10.29
N GLY A 297 4.58 44.67 -11.02
CA GLY A 297 5.84 45.20 -10.51
C GLY A 297 6.81 45.59 -11.62
N THR A 298 7.93 46.14 -11.19
CA THR A 298 9.12 46.32 -12.02
C THR A 298 10.18 45.31 -11.63
N TYR A 299 11.16 45.08 -12.49
CA TYR A 299 12.31 44.23 -12.17
C TYR A 299 13.60 44.78 -12.79
N THR A 300 14.75 44.42 -12.19
CA THR A 300 16.08 44.74 -12.73
C THR A 300 16.78 43.50 -13.26
N GLY A 301 17.58 43.63 -14.32
CA GLY A 301 18.25 42.49 -14.96
C GLY A 301 17.48 41.94 -16.17
N GLU A 302 17.77 40.69 -16.56
CA GLU A 302 17.23 40.08 -17.79
C GLU A 302 15.78 39.62 -17.62
N GLU A 303 15.43 39.04 -16.46
CA GLU A 303 14.11 38.49 -16.17
C GLU A 303 13.72 38.66 -14.69
N PRO A 304 12.41 38.71 -14.35
CA PRO A 304 11.97 38.80 -12.97
C PRO A 304 12.27 37.50 -12.20
N THR A 305 12.84 37.67 -11.02
CA THR A 305 13.21 36.60 -10.09
C THR A 305 12.77 36.99 -8.67
N LEU A 306 12.00 36.11 -8.04
CA LEU A 306 11.58 36.23 -6.65
C LEU A 306 11.63 34.84 -6.01
N SER A 307 12.19 34.77 -4.81
CA SER A 307 12.02 33.65 -3.88
C SER A 307 11.61 34.24 -2.55
N ALA A 308 10.41 33.90 -2.10
CA ALA A 308 9.86 34.43 -0.87
C ALA A 308 8.92 33.40 -0.21
N ASN A 309 8.64 33.63 1.06
CA ASN A 309 7.61 32.94 1.79
C ASN A 309 6.42 33.86 1.99
N VAL A 310 5.22 33.44 1.60
CA VAL A 310 3.99 34.20 1.79
C VAL A 310 3.17 33.55 2.89
N ASN A 311 2.73 34.35 3.86
CA ASN A 311 1.95 33.86 5.00
C ASN A 311 0.49 34.32 4.89
N PHE A 312 -0.43 33.39 5.09
CA PHE A 312 -1.85 33.65 5.20
C PHE A 312 -2.40 33.10 6.49
N LYS A 313 -3.19 33.89 7.21
CA LYS A 313 -4.02 33.43 8.31
C LYS A 313 -5.35 32.93 7.78
N THR A 314 -5.79 31.78 8.28
CA THR A 314 -7.06 31.17 7.88
C THR A 314 -8.14 31.34 8.95
N ALA A 315 -9.38 30.99 8.61
CA ALA A 315 -10.49 30.96 9.55
C ALA A 315 -10.25 30.00 10.74
N LYS A 316 -9.37 29.00 10.59
CA LYS A 316 -8.94 28.10 11.69
C LYS A 316 -7.86 28.72 12.59
N ALA A 317 -7.47 29.97 12.35
CA ALA A 317 -6.40 30.69 13.04
C ALA A 317 -4.99 30.08 12.87
N ASP A 318 -4.84 29.10 11.97
CA ASP A 318 -3.54 28.58 11.56
C ASP A 318 -2.94 29.50 10.48
N SER A 319 -1.67 29.87 10.64
CA SER A 319 -0.89 30.54 9.59
C SER A 319 -0.35 29.49 8.62
N VAL A 320 -0.62 29.69 7.33
CA VAL A 320 -0.18 28.82 6.24
C VAL A 320 0.89 29.55 5.46
N LYS A 321 2.01 28.86 5.25
CA LYS A 321 3.17 29.37 4.55
C LYS A 321 3.22 28.81 3.13
N PHE A 322 3.45 29.68 2.16
CA PHE A 322 3.62 29.31 0.76
C PHE A 322 5.01 29.70 0.29
N ASP A 323 5.66 28.78 -0.42
CA ASP A 323 6.87 29.07 -1.18
C ASP A 323 6.43 29.79 -2.47
N PHE A 324 6.76 31.07 -2.56
CA PHE A 324 6.39 31.95 -3.66
C PHE A 324 7.60 32.23 -4.54
N HIS A 325 7.53 31.74 -5.77
CA HIS A 325 8.56 31.92 -6.77
C HIS A 325 8.04 32.64 -8.01
N ILE A 326 8.85 33.60 -8.48
CA ILE A 326 8.73 34.18 -9.83
C ILE A 326 10.04 33.87 -10.53
N TYR A 327 9.96 33.32 -11.73
CA TYR A 327 11.12 33.06 -12.60
C TYR A 327 10.71 33.28 -14.06
N GLY A 328 11.08 34.42 -14.63
CA GLY A 328 10.65 34.82 -15.96
C GLY A 328 9.13 34.94 -16.04
N SER A 329 8.51 34.19 -16.95
CA SER A 329 7.05 34.11 -17.08
C SER A 329 6.43 33.05 -16.18
N SER A 330 7.20 32.34 -15.35
CA SER A 330 6.67 31.34 -14.42
C SER A 330 6.38 31.97 -13.07
N VAL A 331 5.19 31.70 -12.53
CA VAL A 331 4.80 32.08 -11.17
C VAL A 331 4.26 30.84 -10.49
N SER A 332 4.80 30.52 -9.31
CA SER A 332 4.34 29.37 -8.53
C SER A 332 4.17 29.74 -7.07
N LEU A 333 3.07 29.27 -6.48
CA LEU A 333 2.78 29.39 -5.05
C LEU A 333 2.43 28.00 -4.54
N ASN A 334 3.39 27.36 -3.88
CA ASN A 334 3.20 26.00 -3.37
C ASN A 334 3.10 26.05 -1.84
N PRO A 335 2.23 25.22 -1.21
CA PRO A 335 2.29 25.05 0.23
C PRO A 335 3.70 24.64 0.67
N SER A 336 4.28 25.39 1.60
CA SER A 336 5.62 25.12 2.11
C SER A 336 5.61 23.78 2.85
N ARG A 337 6.54 22.90 2.53
CA ARG A 337 6.71 21.64 3.28
C ARG A 337 7.26 21.99 4.66
N GLN A 338 6.43 21.86 5.69
CA GLN A 338 6.87 21.99 7.08
C GLN A 338 7.87 20.91 7.47
#